data_AF-A0A3D1DNA7-F1
#
_entry.id   AF-A0A3D1DNA7-F1
#
_cell.length_a   1.000
_cell.length_b   1.000
_cell.length_c   1.000
_cell.angle_alpha   90.00
_cell.angle_beta   90.00
_cell.angle_gamma   90.00
#
_symmetry.space_group_name_H-M   'P 1'
#
loop_
_entity.id
_entity.type
_entity.pdbx_description
1 polymer ?
#
loop_
_entity_poly.entity_id
_entity_poly.type
_entity_poly.pdbx_seq_one_letter_code
_entity_poly.pdbx_strand_id
1 'polypeptide(L)'
;WRTVKADYTQGFTQTSAPVIANGVVVSGINGCERFTDDGCFITGHDPATGEELWRTSTIAMPGDPNSGSWGDMPPHLRGGGDTWIPGSYDPDLDLFYIGTAQAKPWVADSRGLSTGNDALYTNSTLA
;
A
#
# COMPACT_ATOMS: atom_id res chain seq x y z
N TRP A 1 20.85 6.61 4.35
CA TRP A 1 21.03 5.15 4.34
C TRP A 1 20.87 4.60 2.92
N ARG A 2 21.11 3.30 2.69
CA ARG A 2 20.89 2.60 1.39
C ARG A 2 20.03 1.33 1.56
N THR A 3 19.13 1.33 2.54
CA THR A 3 18.23 0.20 2.82
C THR A 3 17.38 -0.12 1.60
N VAL A 4 17.28 -1.40 1.27
CA VAL A 4 16.40 -1.90 0.22
C VAL A 4 14.99 -2.01 0.81
N LYS A 5 14.05 -1.24 0.27
CA LYS A 5 12.63 -1.26 0.67
C LYS A 5 11.84 -2.39 -0.01
N ALA A 6 12.13 -2.63 -1.28
CA ALA A 6 11.45 -3.61 -2.12
C ALA A 6 12.35 -4.05 -3.28
N ASP A 7 12.08 -5.22 -3.84
CA ASP A 7 12.81 -5.75 -4.99
C ASP A 7 12.39 -5.04 -6.29
N TYR A 8 13.24 -4.15 -6.80
CA TYR A 8 12.98 -3.41 -8.03
C TYR A 8 12.84 -4.33 -9.27
N THR A 9 13.38 -5.56 -9.23
CA THR A 9 13.27 -6.52 -10.35
C THR A 9 11.86 -7.08 -10.50
N GLN A 10 11.06 -7.01 -9.43
CA GLN A 10 9.62 -7.30 -9.45
C GLN A 10 8.78 -6.12 -9.97
N GLY A 11 9.42 -4.99 -10.28
CA GLY A 11 8.77 -3.81 -10.85
C GLY A 11 8.32 -2.77 -9.81
N PHE A 12 8.69 -2.95 -8.54
CA PHE A 12 8.46 -1.93 -7.52
C PHE A 12 9.22 -0.64 -7.84
N THR A 13 8.52 0.48 -7.72
CA THR A 13 9.09 1.82 -7.90
C THR A 13 8.56 2.76 -6.82
N GLN A 14 9.19 3.91 -6.65
CA GLN A 14 8.71 4.96 -5.74
C GLN A 14 8.89 6.32 -6.40
N THR A 15 7.78 7.03 -6.58
CA THR A 15 7.75 8.38 -7.18
C THR A 15 7.35 9.46 -6.17
N SER A 16 6.61 9.08 -5.13
CA SER A 16 6.20 10.01 -4.07
C SER A 16 7.40 10.39 -3.20
N ALA A 17 7.47 11.67 -2.82
CA ALA A 17 8.37 12.10 -1.76
C ALA A 17 7.97 11.45 -0.42
N PRO A 18 8.94 11.04 0.42
CA PRO A 18 8.64 10.59 1.78
C PRO A 18 8.20 11.77 2.67
N VAL A 19 7.50 11.47 3.75
CA VAL A 19 7.08 12.44 4.78
C VAL A 19 7.69 12.02 6.12
N ILE A 20 8.18 12.98 6.90
CA ILE A 20 8.55 12.71 8.30
C ILE A 20 7.30 12.87 9.17
N ALA A 21 6.84 11.78 9.78
CA ALA A 21 5.70 11.75 10.69
C ALA A 21 6.16 11.20 12.04
N ASN A 22 6.00 11.99 13.11
CA ASN A 22 6.45 11.65 14.47
C ASN A 22 7.87 11.02 14.55
N GLY A 23 8.82 11.60 13.82
CA GLY A 23 10.21 11.10 13.80
C GLY A 23 10.46 9.86 12.94
N VAL A 24 9.47 9.39 12.16
CA VAL A 24 9.59 8.25 11.25
C VAL A 24 9.53 8.73 9.78
N VAL A 25 10.39 8.18 8.92
CA VAL A 25 10.29 8.37 7.46
C VAL A 25 9.18 7.47 6.92
N VAL A 26 8.03 8.06 6.59
CA VAL A 26 6.89 7.34 6.01
C VAL A 26 6.88 7.49 4.51
N SER A 27 6.72 6.39 3.78
CA SER A 27 6.66 6.43 2.32
C SER A 27 5.82 5.32 1.69
N GLY A 28 5.10 5.67 0.63
CA GLY A 28 4.34 4.76 -0.20
C GLY A 28 5.18 3.98 -1.22
N ILE A 29 4.52 3.14 -2.02
CA ILE A 29 5.15 2.37 -3.10
C ILE A 29 4.23 2.28 -4.32
N ASN A 30 4.84 2.00 -5.47
CA ASN A 30 4.18 1.78 -6.76
C ASN A 30 4.66 0.48 -7.41
N GLY A 31 3.99 0.09 -8.48
CA GLY A 31 4.33 -1.08 -9.30
C GLY A 31 3.48 -2.31 -8.97
N CYS A 32 2.43 -2.12 -8.17
CA CYS A 32 1.57 -3.19 -7.66
C CYS A 32 0.61 -3.74 -8.72
N GLU A 33 0.69 -3.26 -9.96
CA GLU A 33 0.14 -3.95 -11.15
C GLU A 33 0.88 -5.23 -11.53
N ARG A 34 2.04 -5.50 -10.91
CA ARG A 34 2.87 -6.67 -11.24
C ARG A 34 2.49 -7.95 -10.49
N PHE A 35 1.52 -7.89 -9.58
CA PHE A 35 0.99 -9.05 -8.85
C PHE A 35 2.09 -9.84 -8.12
N THR A 36 2.69 -9.19 -7.13
CA THR A 36 3.71 -9.74 -6.24
C THR A 36 3.09 -10.25 -4.95
N ASP A 37 3.73 -11.20 -4.27
CA ASP A 37 3.23 -11.74 -2.99
C ASP A 37 3.08 -10.66 -1.89
N ASP A 38 3.98 -9.66 -1.89
CA ASP A 38 3.94 -8.54 -0.95
C ASP A 38 2.76 -7.59 -1.19
N GLY A 39 2.10 -7.66 -2.35
CA GLY A 39 1.10 -6.70 -2.78
C GLY A 39 1.63 -5.27 -2.74
N CYS A 40 0.82 -4.37 -2.20
CA CYS A 40 1.11 -2.96 -2.11
C CYS A 40 1.11 -2.48 -0.66
N PHE A 41 1.98 -1.53 -0.33
CA PHE A 41 2.25 -1.21 1.07
C PHE A 41 2.84 0.20 1.28
N ILE A 42 2.75 0.65 2.54
CA ILE A 42 3.43 1.81 3.08
C ILE A 42 4.44 1.30 4.12
N THR A 43 5.63 1.90 4.16
CA THR A 43 6.63 1.60 5.19
C THR A 43 6.98 2.82 6.01
N GLY A 44 7.34 2.57 7.26
CA GLY A 44 7.99 3.53 8.15
C GLY A 44 9.43 3.11 8.40
N HIS A 45 10.37 4.04 8.28
CA HIS A 45 11.78 3.80 8.54
C HIS A 45 12.36 4.77 9.57
N ASP A 46 13.35 4.29 10.32
CA ASP A 46 14.19 5.16 11.14
C ASP A 46 14.98 6.14 10.25
N PRO A 47 14.89 7.47 10.48
CA PRO A 47 15.57 8.45 9.63
C PRO A 47 17.10 8.36 9.65
N ALA A 48 17.70 7.94 10.77
CA ALA A 48 19.14 7.87 10.96
C ALA A 48 19.73 6.58 10.36
N THR A 49 19.09 5.43 10.59
CA THR A 49 19.63 4.12 10.20
C THR A 49 19.04 3.60 8.89
N GLY A 50 17.79 3.96 8.59
CA GLY A 50 17.01 3.41 7.48
C GLY A 50 16.40 2.05 7.76
N GLU A 51 16.46 1.58 9.00
CA GLU A 51 15.79 0.35 9.45
C GLU A 51 14.28 0.47 9.20
N GLU A 52 13.66 -0.56 8.62
CA GLU A 52 12.20 -0.64 8.49
C GLU A 52 11.61 -0.92 9.86
N LEU A 53 10.88 0.05 10.42
CA LEU A 53 10.25 -0.05 11.73
C LEU A 53 8.91 -0.78 11.63
N TRP A 54 8.19 -0.54 10.54
CA TRP A 54 6.90 -1.15 10.26
C TRP A 54 6.55 -1.10 8.78
N ARG A 55 5.59 -1.95 8.42
CA ARG A 55 4.98 -2.04 7.09
C ARG A 55 3.49 -2.30 7.22
N THR A 56 2.70 -1.59 6.42
CA THR A 56 1.25 -1.72 6.38
C THR A 56 0.81 -1.98 4.94
N SER A 57 0.05 -3.04 4.71
CA SER A 57 -0.52 -3.30 3.38
C SER A 57 -1.63 -2.29 3.06
N THR A 58 -1.68 -1.83 1.82
CA THR A 58 -2.73 -0.93 1.31
C THR A 58 -3.88 -1.70 0.65
N ILE A 59 -3.83 -3.04 0.70
CA ILE A 59 -4.90 -3.95 0.30
C ILE A 59 -5.16 -4.94 1.44
N ALA A 60 -6.40 -5.40 1.58
CA ALA A 60 -6.77 -6.38 2.59
C ALA A 60 -6.21 -7.74 2.19
N MET A 61 -5.21 -8.20 2.94
CA MET A 61 -4.53 -9.49 2.75
C MET A 61 -5.21 -10.61 3.55
N PRO A 62 -4.85 -11.89 3.34
CA PRO A 62 -5.30 -12.97 4.22
C PRO A 62 -5.01 -12.66 5.68
N GLY A 63 -6.01 -12.87 6.55
CA GLY A 63 -5.92 -12.55 7.98
C GLY A 63 -6.43 -11.15 8.35
N ASP A 64 -6.57 -10.24 7.38
CA ASP A 64 -7.27 -8.96 7.60
C ASP A 64 -8.79 -9.21 7.76
N PRO A 65 -9.47 -8.55 8.72
CA PRO A 65 -10.93 -8.69 8.89
C PRO A 65 -11.73 -8.33 7.63
N ASN A 66 -11.18 -7.48 6.75
CA ASN A 66 -11.77 -7.05 5.49
C ASN A 66 -11.31 -7.88 4.29
N SER A 67 -10.57 -8.98 4.50
CA SER A 67 -10.05 -9.83 3.41
C SER A 67 -11.15 -10.36 2.47
N GLY A 68 -12.36 -10.58 3.01
CA GLY A 68 -13.54 -11.00 2.23
C GLY A 68 -13.99 -9.99 1.17
N SER A 69 -13.57 -8.73 1.25
CA SER A 69 -13.87 -7.70 0.24
C SER A 69 -13.28 -8.00 -1.14
N TRP A 70 -12.29 -8.91 -1.22
CA TRP A 70 -11.66 -9.39 -2.44
C TRP A 70 -12.23 -10.72 -2.95
N GLY A 71 -13.30 -11.24 -2.34
CA GLY A 71 -13.88 -12.52 -2.71
C GLY A 71 -12.85 -13.66 -2.70
N ASP A 72 -12.95 -14.55 -3.69
CA ASP A 72 -12.08 -15.72 -3.82
C ASP A 72 -10.76 -15.43 -4.54
N MET A 73 -10.44 -14.15 -4.78
CA MET A 73 -9.21 -13.77 -5.48
C MET A 73 -7.97 -14.26 -4.72
N PRO A 74 -7.08 -15.04 -5.38
CA PRO A 74 -5.82 -15.46 -4.78
C PRO A 74 -5.00 -14.27 -4.31
N PRO A 75 -4.40 -14.32 -3.10
CA PRO A 75 -3.69 -13.16 -2.53
C PRO A 75 -2.62 -12.56 -3.44
N HIS A 76 -1.82 -13.42 -4.08
CA HIS A 76 -0.76 -13.00 -5.01
C HIS A 76 -1.28 -12.33 -6.30
N LEU A 77 -2.58 -12.43 -6.60
CA LEU A 77 -3.24 -11.75 -7.73
C LEU A 77 -4.01 -10.50 -7.32
N ARG A 78 -4.06 -10.18 -6.01
CA ARG A 78 -4.61 -8.90 -5.54
C ARG A 78 -3.59 -7.81 -5.84
N GLY A 79 -4.03 -6.73 -6.47
CA GLY A 79 -3.11 -5.67 -6.91
C GLY A 79 -3.76 -4.30 -6.91
N GLY A 80 -2.95 -3.28 -7.21
CA GLY A 80 -3.33 -1.88 -7.04
C GLY A 80 -3.07 -1.39 -5.62
N GLY A 81 -3.78 -0.36 -5.17
CA GLY A 81 -3.53 0.25 -3.85
C GLY A 81 -2.20 0.99 -3.75
N ASP A 82 -1.56 1.28 -4.88
CA ASP A 82 -0.35 2.10 -4.98
C ASP A 82 -0.54 3.47 -4.30
N THR A 83 0.55 4.06 -3.85
CA THR A 83 0.57 5.30 -3.05
C THR A 83 1.57 6.30 -3.64
N TRP A 84 1.36 6.70 -4.91
CA TRP A 84 2.27 7.57 -5.67
C TRP A 84 2.18 9.06 -5.30
N ILE A 85 1.23 9.46 -4.46
CA ILE A 85 1.09 10.85 -3.95
C ILE A 85 1.48 10.85 -2.47
N PRO A 86 2.33 11.79 -2.00
CA PRO A 86 2.65 11.90 -0.59
C PRO A 86 1.39 12.19 0.24
N GLY A 87 1.36 11.61 1.45
CA GLY A 87 0.33 11.89 2.44
C GLY A 87 0.61 13.16 3.25
N SER A 88 -0.17 13.37 4.31
CA SER A 88 -0.04 14.48 5.26
C SER A 88 -0.08 13.98 6.70
N TYR A 89 0.69 14.59 7.59
CA TYR A 89 0.74 14.24 9.01
C TYR A 89 0.14 15.35 9.88
N ASP A 90 -0.73 14.98 10.81
CA ASP A 90 -1.27 15.86 11.85
C ASP A 90 -0.61 15.52 13.20
N PRO A 91 0.22 16.43 13.76
CA PRO A 91 0.92 16.18 15.02
C PRO A 91 0.03 16.26 16.27
N ASP A 92 -1.13 16.93 16.19
CA ASP A 92 -2.04 17.04 17.33
C ASP A 92 -2.82 15.73 17.50
N LEU A 93 -3.11 15.03 16.39
CA LEU A 93 -3.77 13.73 16.37
C LEU A 93 -2.81 12.54 16.37
N ASP A 94 -1.53 12.76 16.06
CA ASP A 94 -0.53 11.71 15.79
C ASP A 94 -0.99 10.74 14.68
N LEU A 95 -1.56 11.28 13.60
CA LEU A 95 -2.10 10.51 12.47
C LEU A 95 -1.48 10.93 11.15
N PHE A 96 -1.15 9.94 10.32
CA PHE A 96 -0.65 10.14 8.95
C PHE A 96 -1.69 9.69 7.92
N TYR A 97 -2.18 10.63 7.13
CA TYR A 97 -3.23 10.41 6.15
C TYR A 97 -2.65 10.20 4.76
N ILE A 98 -3.06 9.15 4.07
CA ILE A 98 -2.59 8.85 2.70
C ILE A 98 -3.68 8.19 1.85
N GLY A 99 -3.75 8.60 0.58
CA GLY A 99 -4.67 8.04 -0.41
C GLY A 99 -4.08 6.82 -1.12
N THR A 100 -4.89 5.78 -1.28
CA THR A 100 -4.54 4.57 -2.04
C THR A 100 -5.18 4.56 -3.42
N ALA A 101 -4.45 4.05 -4.40
CA ALA A 101 -4.93 3.91 -5.77
C ALA A 101 -6.00 2.82 -5.91
N GLN A 102 -6.58 2.75 -7.11
CA GLN A 102 -7.56 1.77 -7.52
C GLN A 102 -7.07 0.32 -7.42
N ALA A 103 -8.02 -0.61 -7.29
CA ALA A 103 -7.76 -2.04 -7.43
C ALA A 103 -7.33 -2.39 -8.86
N LYS A 104 -6.48 -3.41 -8.96
CA LYS A 104 -6.04 -4.00 -10.22
C LYS A 104 -6.29 -5.53 -10.22
N PRO A 105 -6.62 -6.14 -11.37
CA PRO A 105 -6.93 -5.52 -12.65
C PRO A 105 -8.13 -4.54 -12.61
N TRP A 106 -8.09 -3.53 -13.48
CA TRP A 106 -9.04 -2.40 -13.47
C TRP A 106 -10.50 -2.84 -13.58
N VAL A 107 -10.77 -3.80 -14.45
CA VAL A 107 -12.10 -4.37 -14.64
C VAL A 107 -12.41 -5.31 -13.48
N ALA A 108 -13.49 -5.04 -12.74
CA ALA A 108 -13.88 -5.85 -11.58
C ALA A 108 -14.11 -7.33 -11.92
N ASP A 109 -14.70 -7.61 -13.09
CA ASP A 109 -14.96 -8.98 -13.54
C ASP A 109 -13.66 -9.80 -13.70
N SER A 110 -12.56 -9.16 -14.11
CA SER A 110 -11.23 -9.80 -14.16
C SER A 110 -10.67 -10.15 -12.78
N ARG A 111 -11.24 -9.57 -11.71
CA ARG A 111 -10.95 -9.95 -10.33
C ARG A 111 -11.87 -11.04 -9.78
N GLY A 112 -12.82 -11.54 -10.58
CA GLY A 112 -13.93 -12.36 -10.09
C GLY A 112 -14.90 -11.56 -9.21
N LEU A 113 -14.91 -10.24 -9.35
CA LEU A 113 -15.68 -9.31 -8.55
C LEU A 113 -16.69 -8.55 -9.41
N SER A 114 -17.67 -7.92 -8.75
CA SER A 114 -18.58 -6.95 -9.35
C SER A 114 -18.22 -5.53 -8.90
N THR A 115 -18.90 -4.53 -9.47
CA THR A 115 -18.81 -3.14 -8.98
C THR A 115 -19.41 -2.95 -7.59
N GLY A 116 -20.09 -3.94 -7.03
CA GLY A 116 -20.61 -3.93 -5.66
C GLY A 116 -19.65 -4.54 -4.63
N ASN A 117 -18.48 -5.02 -5.04
CA ASN A 117 -17.44 -5.49 -4.12
C ASN A 117 -16.41 -4.39 -3.87
N ASP A 118 -16.04 -4.20 -2.61
CA ASP A 118 -15.24 -3.04 -2.19
C ASP A 118 -13.75 -3.14 -2.55
N ALA A 119 -13.18 -4.36 -2.59
CA ALA A 119 -11.74 -4.60 -2.77
C ALA A 119 -10.87 -3.68 -1.90
N LEU A 120 -11.13 -3.71 -0.58
CA LEU A 120 -10.49 -2.81 0.39
C LEU A 120 -9.00 -3.09 0.51
N TYR A 121 -8.12 -2.12 0.73
CA TYR A 121 -8.39 -0.70 0.94
C TYR A 121 -8.02 0.12 -0.29
N THR A 122 -8.39 -0.33 -1.48
CA THR A 122 -8.18 0.46 -2.71
C THR A 122 -9.12 1.66 -2.74
N ASN A 123 -8.77 2.72 -3.49
CA ASN A 123 -9.56 3.95 -3.59
C ASN A 123 -9.98 4.54 -2.22
N SER A 124 -9.12 4.42 -1.21
CA SER A 124 -9.43 4.79 0.16
C SER A 124 -8.47 5.86 0.67
N THR A 125 -8.81 6.48 1.81
CA THR A 125 -7.86 7.24 2.62
C THR A 125 -7.58 6.45 3.89
N LEU A 126 -6.32 6.15 4.12
CA LEU A 126 -5.84 5.50 5.35
C LEU A 126 -5.34 6.55 6.34
N ALA A 127 -5.44 6.25 7.64
CA ALA A 127 -4.94 7.07 8.75
C ALA A 127 -4.33 6.16 9.83
#